data_AF-A0A7V4P262-F1
#
_entry.id   AF-A0A7V4P262-F1
#
_cell.length_a   1.000
_cell.length_b   1.000
_cell.length_c   1.000
_cell.angle_alpha   90.00
_cell.angle_beta   90.00
_cell.angle_gamma   90.00
#
_symmetry.space_group_name_H-M   'P 1'
#
loop_
_entity.id
_entity.type
_entity.pdbx_description
1 polymer ?
#
loop_
_entity_poly.entity_id
_entity_poly.type
_entity_poly.pdbx_seq_one_letter_code
_entity_poly.pdbx_strand_id
1 'polypeptide(L)'
;MRRAVFVDRDNTLIDNHGYLADPEAVRLLPGAAAAVARLRSAGYRVVVVTNQSGVARGLVTEDQLAAVHQRMQDLLRSEGTGVDAVYYCPYLDTEEAVVPAYRRNSDLRKPRPGMLLLAAREMGLSLPECWMIGDAERDIEAGRAAGCRTIRIHLQAGERSLADMTARDLAEAADRILSFPSDDAEEPARMTPTMQESGAESRGDARTTLPDAAGSQRPALSDPGGVLPQILDELRTARLEAQRRDFSLATLVGAVTQAFAVCALGWGLWAAMDVSGKNPGAVNDAVMRLLAAIVFQLMALTAFVAGRR
;
A
#
# COMPACT_ATOMS: atom_id res chain seq x y z
N MET A 1 -17.02 -16.40 17.12
CA MET A 1 -15.57 -16.09 17.20
C MET A 1 -15.35 -14.64 16.79
N ARG A 2 -14.15 -14.03 16.96
CA ARG A 2 -13.90 -12.64 16.55
C ARG A 2 -13.23 -12.62 15.18
N ARG A 3 -13.86 -11.95 14.20
CA ARG A 3 -13.32 -11.74 12.85
C ARG A 3 -12.73 -10.32 12.71
N ALA A 4 -11.75 -10.17 11.84
CA ALA A 4 -11.11 -8.90 11.58
C ALA A 4 -10.86 -8.64 10.09
N VAL A 5 -10.77 -7.36 9.74
CA VAL A 5 -10.19 -6.91 8.49
C VAL A 5 -8.86 -6.23 8.84
N PHE A 6 -7.77 -6.87 8.41
CA PHE A 6 -6.44 -6.31 8.39
C PHE A 6 -6.31 -5.37 7.19
N VAL A 7 -5.75 -4.19 7.40
CA VAL A 7 -5.67 -3.14 6.39
C VAL A 7 -4.25 -2.59 6.37
N ASP A 8 -3.61 -2.48 5.19
CA ASP A 8 -2.38 -1.68 5.09
C ASP A 8 -2.66 -0.20 5.37
N ARG A 9 -1.62 0.56 5.69
CA ARG A 9 -1.77 1.97 6.03
C ARG A 9 -1.66 2.86 4.79
N ASP A 10 -0.47 2.87 4.20
CA ASP A 10 -0.09 3.75 3.10
C ASP A 10 -0.74 3.26 1.80
N ASN A 11 -1.27 4.18 0.98
CA ASN A 11 -2.06 3.88 -0.23
C ASN A 11 -3.29 2.98 -0.01
N THR A 12 -3.74 2.80 1.24
CA THR A 12 -4.92 1.97 1.54
C THR A 12 -5.88 2.70 2.46
N LEU A 13 -5.37 3.22 3.58
CA LEU A 13 -6.14 4.02 4.54
C LEU A 13 -5.80 5.51 4.43
N ILE A 14 -4.53 5.84 4.24
CA ILE A 14 -4.01 7.20 4.07
C ILE A 14 -3.20 7.33 2.78
N ASP A 15 -3.04 8.57 2.31
CA ASP A 15 -2.16 8.91 1.19
C ASP A 15 -0.68 8.61 1.54
N ASN A 16 0.06 8.11 0.55
CA ASN A 16 1.48 7.77 0.69
C ASN A 16 2.36 8.85 0.06
N HIS A 17 2.91 9.72 0.90
CA HIS A 17 3.93 10.70 0.49
C HIS A 17 5.37 10.19 0.73
N GLY A 18 5.56 8.88 0.85
CA GLY A 18 6.84 8.25 1.18
C GLY A 18 7.02 8.08 2.70
N TYR A 19 8.21 8.41 3.20
CA TYR A 19 8.55 8.29 4.63
C TYR A 19 7.86 9.36 5.47
N LEU A 20 6.55 9.19 5.67
CA LEU A 20 5.69 10.13 6.38
C LEU A 20 6.11 10.25 7.85
N ALA A 21 6.75 11.37 8.18
CA ALA A 21 7.20 11.71 9.54
C ALA A 21 6.41 12.87 10.18
N ASP A 22 5.76 13.68 9.35
CA ASP A 22 4.95 14.81 9.79
C ASP A 22 3.48 14.38 9.97
N PRO A 23 2.91 14.42 11.18
CA PRO A 23 1.49 14.13 11.39
C PRO A 23 0.59 15.08 10.60
N GLU A 24 0.96 16.35 10.41
CA GLU A 24 0.10 17.30 9.68
C GLU A 24 0.02 17.03 8.18
N ALA A 25 0.84 16.13 7.65
CA ALA A 25 0.75 15.64 6.27
C ALA A 25 -0.17 14.40 6.14
N VAL A 26 -0.70 13.84 7.23
CA VAL A 26 -1.60 12.68 7.17
C VAL A 26 -2.95 13.08 6.56
N ARG A 27 -3.35 12.39 5.49
CA ARG A 27 -4.65 12.55 4.82
C ARG A 27 -5.28 11.19 4.63
N LEU A 28 -6.54 11.02 5.05
CA LEU A 28 -7.31 9.81 4.75
C LEU A 28 -7.61 9.76 3.25
N LEU A 29 -7.56 8.57 2.67
CA LEU A 29 -8.02 8.38 1.29
C LEU A 29 -9.53 8.55 1.19
N PRO A 30 -10.06 8.99 0.03
CA PRO A 30 -11.50 9.14 -0.17
C PRO A 30 -12.26 7.85 0.16
N GLY A 31 -13.31 7.96 0.97
CA GLY A 31 -14.14 6.82 1.37
C GLY A 31 -13.53 5.89 2.41
N ALA A 32 -12.27 6.08 2.82
CA ALA A 32 -11.58 5.19 3.75
C ALA A 32 -12.25 5.13 5.13
N ALA A 33 -12.60 6.27 5.72
CA ALA A 33 -13.32 6.31 7.00
C ALA A 33 -14.69 5.62 6.91
N ALA A 34 -15.45 5.90 5.85
CA ALA A 34 -16.76 5.28 5.63
C ALA A 34 -16.64 3.75 5.48
N ALA A 35 -15.63 3.26 4.77
CA ALA A 35 -15.34 1.84 4.65
C ALA A 35 -15.05 1.20 6.01
N VAL A 36 -14.16 1.80 6.82
CA VAL A 36 -13.85 1.34 8.18
C VAL A 36 -15.11 1.32 9.06
N ALA A 37 -15.92 2.38 9.03
CA ALA A 37 -17.16 2.46 9.80
C ALA A 37 -18.14 1.32 9.44
N ARG A 38 -18.29 1.02 8.16
CA ARG A 38 -19.16 -0.06 7.67
C ARG A 38 -18.69 -1.44 8.10
N LEU A 39 -17.39 -1.72 7.95
CA LEU A 39 -16.79 -2.99 8.39
C LEU A 39 -17.00 -3.20 9.90
N ARG A 40 -16.78 -2.15 10.70
CA ARG A 40 -17.01 -2.19 12.15
C ARG A 40 -18.48 -2.40 12.50
N SER A 41 -19.38 -1.72 11.80
CA SER A 41 -20.83 -1.88 11.99
C SER A 41 -21.31 -3.30 11.69
N ALA A 42 -20.60 -4.02 10.81
CA ALA A 42 -20.85 -5.44 10.52
C ALA A 42 -20.15 -6.42 11.48
N GLY A 43 -19.57 -5.92 12.57
CA GLY A 43 -18.96 -6.73 13.63
C GLY A 43 -17.51 -7.14 13.37
N TYR A 44 -16.85 -6.62 12.32
CA TYR A 44 -15.41 -6.82 12.15
C TYR A 44 -14.61 -5.92 13.08
N ARG A 45 -13.52 -6.46 13.64
CA ARG A 45 -12.41 -5.62 14.09
C ARG A 45 -11.67 -5.08 12.88
N VAL A 46 -11.20 -3.84 12.92
CA VAL A 46 -10.35 -3.26 11.87
C VAL A 46 -8.98 -3.01 12.46
N VAL A 47 -7.95 -3.64 11.89
CA VAL A 47 -6.59 -3.63 12.43
C VAL A 47 -5.63 -3.17 11.35
N VAL A 48 -4.83 -2.15 11.63
CA VAL A 48 -3.80 -1.69 10.69
C VAL A 48 -2.56 -2.57 10.86
N VAL A 49 -1.99 -3.04 9.75
CA VAL A 49 -0.74 -3.82 9.71
C VAL A 49 0.19 -3.24 8.64
N THR A 50 1.27 -2.56 9.05
CA THR A 50 2.06 -1.73 8.12
C THR A 50 3.57 -1.89 8.22
N ASN A 51 4.27 -1.88 7.08
CA ASN A 51 5.73 -1.93 7.03
C ASN A 51 6.32 -0.51 7.12
N GLN A 52 7.00 -0.17 8.21
CA GLN A 52 7.50 1.18 8.50
C GLN A 52 9.03 1.24 8.51
N SER A 53 9.64 0.81 7.40
CA SER A 53 11.10 0.80 7.25
C SER A 53 11.76 2.18 7.19
N GLY A 54 11.01 3.28 7.24
CA GLY A 54 11.57 4.61 7.46
C GLY A 54 12.36 4.72 8.77
N VAL A 55 11.96 3.92 9.78
CA VAL A 55 12.65 3.82 11.07
C VAL A 55 14.04 3.21 10.91
N ALA A 56 14.15 2.03 10.27
CA ALA A 56 15.46 1.44 9.99
C ALA A 56 16.37 2.30 9.11
N ARG A 57 15.78 3.08 8.20
CA ARG A 57 16.51 4.01 7.33
C ARG A 57 16.88 5.34 8.00
N GLY A 58 16.49 5.56 9.26
CA GLY A 58 16.76 6.82 9.97
C GLY A 58 16.02 8.02 9.42
N LEU A 59 14.95 7.80 8.65
CA LEU A 59 14.14 8.84 8.01
C LEU A 59 12.93 9.24 8.86
N VAL A 60 12.50 8.36 9.76
CA VAL A 60 11.38 8.57 10.68
C VAL A 60 11.79 8.01 12.05
N THR A 61 11.61 8.77 13.12
CA THR A 61 11.77 8.26 14.49
C THR A 61 10.51 7.52 14.96
N GLU A 62 10.62 6.68 15.97
CA GLU A 62 9.41 6.01 16.51
C GLU A 62 8.40 7.00 17.11
N ASP A 63 8.87 8.10 17.71
CA ASP A 63 7.99 9.15 18.23
C ASP A 63 7.22 9.86 17.11
N GLN A 64 7.90 10.17 15.99
CA GLN A 64 7.24 10.71 14.80
C GLN A 64 6.22 9.72 14.21
N LEU A 65 6.59 8.44 14.13
CA LEU A 65 5.68 7.41 13.65
C LEU A 65 4.45 7.26 14.57
N ALA A 66 4.64 7.32 15.88
CA ALA A 66 3.56 7.31 16.86
C ALA A 66 2.64 8.53 16.69
N ALA A 67 3.19 9.72 16.48
CA ALA A 67 2.42 10.93 16.20
C ALA A 67 1.60 10.80 14.89
N VAL A 68 2.19 10.23 13.83
CA VAL A 68 1.49 9.94 12.56
C VAL A 68 0.33 8.97 12.77
N HIS A 69 0.54 7.88 13.52
CA HIS A 69 -0.52 6.92 13.83
C HIS A 69 -1.63 7.54 14.70
N GLN A 70 -1.27 8.39 15.65
CA GLN A 70 -2.24 9.10 16.48
C GLN A 70 -3.09 10.04 15.61
N ARG A 71 -2.46 10.80 14.72
CA ARG A 71 -3.19 11.70 13.81
C ARG A 71 -4.12 10.94 12.87
N MET A 72 -3.68 9.81 12.32
CA MET A 72 -4.55 8.92 11.54
C MET A 72 -5.78 8.49 12.34
N GLN A 73 -5.59 8.08 13.60
CA GLN A 73 -6.69 7.71 14.48
C GLN A 73 -7.62 8.90 14.79
N ASP A 74 -7.07 10.10 15.00
CA ASP A 74 -7.87 11.31 15.25
C ASP A 74 -8.74 11.68 14.05
N LEU A 75 -8.20 11.57 12.83
CA LEU A 75 -8.97 11.79 11.60
C LEU A 75 -10.11 10.78 11.47
N LEU A 76 -9.85 9.50 11.73
CA LEU A 76 -10.93 8.48 11.73
C LEU A 76 -12.00 8.76 12.79
N ARG A 77 -11.60 9.19 14.00
CA ARG A 77 -12.52 9.55 15.08
C ARG A 77 -13.38 10.75 14.74
N SER A 78 -12.82 11.74 14.03
CA SER A 78 -13.58 12.90 13.56
C SER A 78 -14.69 12.52 12.57
N GLU A 79 -14.54 11.39 11.88
CA GLU A 79 -15.53 10.78 10.98
C GLU A 79 -16.41 9.73 11.70
N GLY A 80 -16.37 9.67 13.04
CA GLY A 80 -17.20 8.77 13.85
C GLY A 80 -16.75 7.30 13.86
N THR A 81 -15.51 7.00 13.48
CA THR A 81 -14.97 5.64 13.43
C THR A 81 -13.55 5.55 13.99
N GLY A 82 -12.88 4.41 13.87
CA GLY A 82 -11.51 4.21 14.34
C GLY A 82 -11.02 2.78 14.12
N VAL A 83 -9.72 2.56 14.19
CA VAL A 83 -9.16 1.20 14.14
C VAL A 83 -8.90 0.67 15.55
N ASP A 84 -9.06 -0.65 15.73
CA ASP A 84 -8.92 -1.31 17.03
C ASP A 84 -7.46 -1.43 17.49
N ALA A 85 -6.53 -1.57 16.53
CA ALA A 85 -5.11 -1.66 16.80
C ALA A 85 -4.28 -1.28 15.56
N VAL A 86 -3.02 -0.90 15.80
CA VAL A 86 -2.02 -0.64 14.77
C VAL A 86 -0.79 -1.47 15.11
N TYR A 87 -0.44 -2.41 14.23
CA TYR A 87 0.81 -3.15 14.27
C TYR A 87 1.71 -2.66 13.15
N TYR A 88 2.98 -2.43 13.45
CA TYR A 88 3.96 -2.02 12.46
C TYR A 88 5.27 -2.79 12.58
N CYS A 89 5.97 -2.88 11.46
CA CYS A 89 7.32 -3.43 11.41
C CYS A 89 8.34 -2.32 11.08
N PRO A 90 9.17 -1.89 12.05
CA PRO A 90 10.21 -0.89 11.81
C PRO A 90 11.47 -1.48 11.17
N TYR A 91 11.60 -2.82 11.14
CA TYR A 91 12.82 -3.53 10.77
C TYR A 91 13.03 -3.62 9.26
N LEU A 92 14.30 -3.63 8.86
CA LEU A 92 14.76 -3.87 7.49
C LEU A 92 16.10 -4.60 7.51
N ASP A 93 16.25 -5.64 6.70
CA ASP A 93 17.46 -6.47 6.64
C ASP A 93 18.27 -6.21 5.37
N THR A 94 18.61 -4.95 5.14
CA THR A 94 19.40 -4.52 3.97
C THR A 94 20.40 -3.45 4.37
N GLU A 95 21.34 -3.13 3.47
CA GLU A 95 22.29 -2.03 3.68
C GLU A 95 21.63 -0.65 3.81
N GLU A 96 20.36 -0.51 3.41
CA GLU A 96 19.60 0.74 3.59
C GLU A 96 19.27 1.00 5.07
N ALA A 97 19.31 -0.03 5.92
CA ALA A 97 19.05 0.09 7.34
C ALA A 97 20.26 0.70 8.07
N VAL A 98 20.33 2.03 8.09
CA VAL A 98 21.43 2.78 8.72
C VAL A 98 21.33 2.83 10.24
N VAL A 99 20.16 2.60 10.82
CA VAL A 99 19.96 2.57 12.27
C VAL A 99 20.19 1.14 12.79
N PRO A 100 21.29 0.85 13.51
CA PRO A 100 21.68 -0.53 13.83
C PRO A 100 20.63 -1.31 14.65
N ALA A 101 19.90 -0.62 15.52
CA ALA A 101 18.84 -1.23 16.35
C ALA A 101 17.70 -1.86 15.51
N TYR A 102 17.50 -1.40 14.28
CA TYR A 102 16.42 -1.85 13.40
C TYR A 102 16.92 -2.64 12.18
N ARG A 103 18.24 -2.81 12.04
CA ARG A 103 18.85 -3.59 10.96
C ARG A 103 18.83 -5.07 11.29
N ARG A 104 17.73 -5.74 10.95
CA ARG A 104 17.59 -7.19 11.13
C ARG A 104 16.47 -7.76 10.29
N ASN A 105 16.57 -9.06 10.05
CA ASN A 105 15.44 -9.84 9.59
C ASN A 105 14.33 -9.90 10.66
N SER A 106 13.06 -9.89 10.23
CA SER A 106 11.91 -9.92 11.14
C SER A 106 10.71 -10.63 10.51
N ASP A 107 10.05 -11.45 11.33
CA ASP A 107 8.78 -12.11 10.97
C ASP A 107 7.60 -11.15 10.90
N LEU A 108 7.73 -9.97 11.51
CA LEU A 108 6.71 -8.93 11.44
C LEU A 108 6.70 -8.21 10.08
N ARG A 109 7.78 -8.30 9.29
CA ARG A 109 7.85 -7.57 8.01
C ARG A 109 7.09 -8.33 6.92
N LYS A 110 6.02 -7.73 6.38
CA LYS A 110 5.33 -8.25 5.18
C LYS A 110 6.35 -8.41 4.05
N PRO A 111 6.43 -9.57 3.36
CA PRO A 111 5.36 -10.57 3.18
C PRO A 111 5.21 -11.63 4.27
N ARG A 112 6.00 -11.61 5.34
CA ARG A 112 5.79 -12.54 6.45
C ARG A 112 4.52 -12.18 7.24
N PRO A 113 3.79 -13.18 7.77
CA PRO A 113 2.47 -12.97 8.39
C PRO A 113 2.56 -12.50 9.85
N GLY A 114 3.75 -12.21 10.40
CA GLY A 114 3.94 -12.08 11.84
C GLY A 114 3.07 -11.01 12.51
N MET A 115 2.80 -9.87 11.85
CA MET A 115 1.88 -8.86 12.39
C MET A 115 0.44 -9.37 12.49
N LEU A 116 -0.03 -10.13 11.50
CA LEU A 116 -1.39 -10.69 11.47
C LEU A 116 -1.52 -11.79 12.54
N LEU A 117 -0.52 -12.66 12.65
CA LEU A 117 -0.48 -13.72 13.66
C LEU A 117 -0.44 -13.15 15.10
N LEU A 118 0.35 -12.09 15.30
CA LEU A 118 0.43 -11.38 16.57
C LEU A 118 -0.93 -10.80 16.95
N ALA A 119 -1.57 -10.07 16.04
CA ALA A 119 -2.88 -9.49 16.25
C ALA A 119 -3.95 -10.56 16.52
N ALA A 120 -3.93 -11.68 15.79
CA ALA A 120 -4.85 -12.78 16.00
C ALA A 120 -4.72 -13.39 17.40
N ARG A 121 -3.49 -13.58 17.88
CA ARG A 121 -3.23 -14.07 19.23
C ARG A 121 -3.72 -13.09 20.30
N GLU A 122 -3.40 -11.81 20.17
CA GLU A 122 -3.73 -10.80 21.18
C GLU A 122 -5.22 -10.47 21.25
N MET A 123 -5.92 -10.55 20.12
CA MET A 123 -7.34 -10.17 20.02
C MET A 123 -8.30 -11.38 20.00
N GLY A 124 -7.76 -12.62 19.96
CA GLY A 124 -8.52 -13.86 19.88
C GLY A 124 -9.26 -14.01 18.54
N LEU A 125 -8.57 -13.72 17.44
CA LEU A 125 -9.16 -13.73 16.09
C LEU A 125 -9.07 -15.11 15.44
N SER A 126 -10.10 -15.46 14.67
CA SER A 126 -10.08 -16.62 13.77
C SER A 126 -9.58 -16.18 12.39
N LEU A 127 -8.31 -16.44 12.08
CA LEU A 127 -7.68 -16.02 10.81
C LEU A 127 -8.43 -16.47 9.54
N PRO A 128 -9.02 -17.67 9.46
CA PRO A 128 -9.84 -18.07 8.30
C PRO A 128 -11.09 -17.22 8.06
N GLU A 129 -11.59 -16.54 9.10
CA GLU A 129 -12.71 -15.60 9.03
C GLU A 129 -12.25 -14.15 8.81
N CYS A 130 -10.93 -13.92 8.76
CA CYS A 130 -10.33 -12.61 8.60
C CYS A 130 -9.99 -12.30 7.13
N TRP A 131 -9.89 -11.01 6.85
CA TRP A 131 -9.48 -10.47 5.56
C TRP A 131 -8.19 -9.66 5.69
N MET A 132 -7.37 -9.65 4.64
CA MET A 132 -6.24 -8.74 4.48
C MET A 132 -6.43 -7.89 3.22
N ILE A 133 -6.42 -6.56 3.38
CA ILE A 133 -6.52 -5.58 2.29
C ILE A 133 -5.21 -4.80 2.20
N GLY A 134 -4.64 -4.70 0.99
CA GLY A 134 -3.44 -3.90 0.76
C GLY A 134 -3.19 -3.53 -0.70
N ASP A 135 -2.26 -2.59 -0.89
CA ASP A 135 -1.87 -2.01 -2.18
C ASP A 135 -0.66 -2.70 -2.82
N ALA A 136 -0.15 -3.78 -2.23
CA ALA A 136 1.00 -4.48 -2.77
C ALA A 136 0.92 -6.00 -2.58
N GLU A 137 1.62 -6.75 -3.43
CA GLU A 137 1.63 -8.22 -3.35
C GLU A 137 2.17 -8.73 -2.01
N ARG A 138 3.09 -7.99 -1.38
CA ARG A 138 3.58 -8.31 -0.02
C ARG A 138 2.45 -8.39 1.01
N ASP A 139 1.39 -7.61 0.84
CA ASP A 139 0.24 -7.60 1.75
C ASP A 139 -0.60 -8.86 1.56
N ILE A 140 -0.78 -9.21 0.30
CA ILE A 140 -1.51 -10.40 -0.13
C ILE A 140 -0.77 -11.67 0.33
N GLU A 141 0.54 -11.74 0.11
CA GLU A 141 1.38 -12.84 0.57
C GLU A 141 1.29 -13.01 2.09
N ALA A 142 1.34 -11.91 2.86
CA ALA A 142 1.19 -11.95 4.31
C ALA A 142 -0.19 -12.45 4.75
N GLY A 143 -1.26 -11.97 4.10
CA GLY A 143 -2.64 -12.43 4.35
C GLY A 143 -2.81 -13.91 4.09
N ARG A 144 -2.36 -14.38 2.92
CA ARG A 144 -2.42 -15.79 2.52
C ARG A 144 -1.60 -16.68 3.44
N ALA A 145 -0.38 -16.26 3.80
CA ALA A 145 0.49 -17.00 4.72
C ALA A 145 -0.10 -17.08 6.14
N ALA A 146 -0.90 -16.10 6.54
CA ALA A 146 -1.66 -16.14 7.80
C ALA A 146 -2.94 -16.98 7.72
N GLY A 147 -3.36 -17.42 6.53
CA GLY A 147 -4.64 -18.12 6.32
C GLY A 147 -5.86 -17.20 6.25
N CYS A 148 -5.67 -15.89 6.04
CA CYS A 148 -6.75 -14.94 5.77
C CYS A 148 -7.17 -15.00 4.30
N ARG A 149 -8.40 -14.56 4.03
CA ARG A 149 -8.81 -14.16 2.67
C ARG A 149 -8.18 -12.81 2.32
N THR A 150 -7.97 -12.52 1.04
CA THR A 150 -7.16 -11.38 0.61
C THR A 150 -7.82 -10.57 -0.50
N ILE A 151 -7.72 -9.24 -0.40
CA ILE A 151 -8.18 -8.31 -1.41
C ILE A 151 -7.06 -7.36 -1.79
N ARG A 152 -6.69 -7.35 -3.07
CA ARG A 152 -5.74 -6.38 -3.65
C ARG A 152 -6.49 -5.17 -4.17
N ILE A 153 -6.15 -3.99 -3.67
CA ILE A 153 -6.70 -2.72 -4.16
C ILE A 153 -5.73 -2.02 -5.10
N HIS A 154 -6.17 -1.08 -5.95
CA HIS A 154 -5.28 -0.30 -6.84
C HIS A 154 -4.45 -1.11 -7.86
N LEU A 155 -4.90 -2.31 -8.22
CA LEU A 155 -4.23 -3.14 -9.24
C LEU A 155 -4.28 -2.46 -10.61
N GLN A 156 -3.14 -2.27 -11.27
CA GLN A 156 -3.08 -1.64 -12.60
C GLN A 156 -3.44 -2.64 -13.71
N ALA A 157 -3.84 -2.12 -14.87
CA ALA A 157 -4.15 -2.95 -16.02
C ALA A 157 -2.93 -3.79 -16.45
N GLY A 158 -3.10 -5.11 -16.49
CA GLY A 158 -2.06 -6.06 -16.86
C GLY A 158 -1.19 -6.56 -15.69
N GLU A 159 -1.33 -6.00 -14.49
CA GLU A 159 -0.71 -6.55 -13.30
C GLU A 159 -1.41 -7.85 -12.88
N ARG A 160 -0.62 -8.77 -12.30
CA ARG A 160 -1.12 -10.01 -11.71
C ARG A 160 -1.08 -9.88 -10.20
N SER A 161 -2.08 -10.46 -9.55
CA SER A 161 -2.13 -10.55 -8.10
C SER A 161 -2.42 -11.97 -7.64
N LEU A 162 -1.86 -12.35 -6.49
CA LEU A 162 -2.17 -13.61 -5.81
C LEU A 162 -3.46 -13.52 -4.97
N ALA A 163 -4.13 -12.38 -4.98
CA ALA A 163 -5.27 -12.12 -4.11
C ALA A 163 -6.50 -12.94 -4.50
N ASP A 164 -7.32 -13.29 -3.51
CA ASP A 164 -8.57 -14.00 -3.74
C ASP A 164 -9.59 -13.10 -4.47
N MET A 165 -9.51 -11.78 -4.22
CA MET A 165 -10.30 -10.77 -4.92
C MET A 165 -9.48 -9.52 -5.21
N THR A 166 -9.98 -8.71 -6.14
CA THR A 166 -9.46 -7.36 -6.41
C THR A 166 -10.56 -6.33 -6.21
N ALA A 167 -10.17 -5.10 -5.90
CA ALA A 167 -11.07 -3.95 -5.77
C ALA A 167 -10.35 -2.68 -6.24
N ARG A 168 -11.09 -1.61 -6.54
CA ARG A 168 -10.45 -0.34 -6.92
C ARG A 168 -9.82 0.37 -5.72
N ASP A 169 -10.48 0.34 -4.57
CA ASP A 169 -10.10 1.04 -3.35
C ASP A 169 -10.65 0.32 -2.10
N LEU A 170 -10.41 0.89 -0.91
CA LEU A 170 -10.87 0.34 0.36
C LEU A 170 -12.41 0.30 0.49
N ALA A 171 -13.12 1.24 -0.14
CA ALA A 171 -14.59 1.28 -0.07
C ALA A 171 -15.20 0.11 -0.85
N GLU A 172 -14.72 -0.14 -2.07
CA GLU A 172 -15.15 -1.31 -2.85
C GLU A 172 -14.70 -2.62 -2.21
N ALA A 173 -13.51 -2.66 -1.59
CA ALA A 173 -13.08 -3.83 -0.83
C ALA A 173 -14.04 -4.13 0.34
N ALA A 174 -14.51 -3.10 1.04
CA ALA A 174 -15.52 -3.26 2.08
C ALA A 174 -16.86 -3.78 1.51
N ASP A 175 -17.31 -3.28 0.35
CA ASP A 175 -18.51 -3.81 -0.33
C ASP A 175 -18.39 -5.32 -0.60
N ARG A 176 -17.23 -5.74 -1.10
CA ARG A 176 -16.95 -7.16 -1.40
C ARG A 176 -16.95 -8.03 -0.15
N ILE A 177 -16.35 -7.56 0.93
CA ILE A 177 -16.35 -8.28 2.21
C ILE A 177 -17.78 -8.41 2.77
N LEU A 178 -18.56 -7.33 2.73
CA LEU A 178 -19.91 -7.29 3.30
C LEU A 178 -20.95 -8.06 2.49
N SER A 179 -20.69 -8.27 1.20
CA SER A 179 -21.49 -9.12 0.32
C SER A 179 -21.01 -10.57 0.28
N PHE A 180 -19.87 -10.87 0.91
CA PHE A 180 -19.35 -12.23 0.97
C PHE A 180 -20.23 -13.07 1.91
N PRO A 181 -20.76 -14.21 1.45
CA PRO A 181 -21.55 -15.09 2.31
C PRO A 181 -20.71 -15.56 3.50
N SER A 182 -21.14 -15.27 4.72
CA SER A 182 -20.60 -15.94 5.91
C SER A 182 -21.24 -17.31 6.02
N ASP A 183 -20.43 -18.35 6.22
CA ASP A 183 -20.89 -19.72 6.48
C ASP A 183 -21.79 -19.81 7.75
N ASP A 184 -21.86 -18.73 8.54
CA ASP A 184 -22.74 -18.53 9.69
C ASP A 184 -24.27 -18.58 9.38
N ALA A 185 -24.68 -18.70 8.10
CA ALA A 185 -26.10 -18.74 7.71
C ALA A 185 -26.76 -20.13 7.84
N GLU A 186 -26.00 -21.20 8.14
CA GLU A 186 -26.53 -22.54 8.39
C GLU A 186 -26.10 -23.07 9.77
N GLU A 187 -26.81 -22.69 10.83
CA GLU A 187 -26.89 -23.52 12.05
C GLU A 187 -28.33 -24.05 12.22
N PRO A 188 -28.66 -25.25 11.70
CA PRO A 188 -29.78 -26.00 12.22
C PRO A 188 -29.35 -26.72 13.51
N ALA A 189 -30.15 -26.53 14.55
CA ALA A 189 -30.02 -27.16 15.86
C ALA A 189 -29.73 -28.67 15.83
N ARG A 190 -28.90 -29.14 16.79
CA ARG A 190 -28.82 -30.46 17.48
C ARG A 190 -27.33 -30.80 17.74
N MET A 191 -26.88 -31.46 18.79
CA MET A 191 -27.44 -32.07 20.00
C MET A 191 -26.20 -32.37 20.87
N THR A 192 -26.27 -32.09 22.16
CA THR A 192 -25.31 -32.58 23.16
C THR A 192 -25.37 -34.11 23.26
N PRO A 193 -24.23 -34.77 23.53
CA PRO A 193 -24.28 -35.87 24.49
C PRO A 193 -23.21 -35.77 25.58
N THR A 194 -23.74 -35.72 26.80
CA THR A 194 -23.32 -36.35 28.06
C THR A 194 -22.05 -37.23 28.08
N MET A 195 -21.17 -36.86 29.02
CA MET A 195 -20.37 -37.67 29.97
C MET A 195 -20.11 -39.16 29.68
N GLN A 196 -18.83 -39.55 29.74
CA GLN A 196 -18.43 -40.70 30.55
C GLN A 196 -16.98 -40.56 31.06
N GLU A 197 -16.86 -40.56 32.38
CA GLU A 197 -15.60 -40.71 33.13
C GLU A 197 -15.09 -42.15 33.05
N SER A 198 -13.76 -42.30 32.99
CA SER A 198 -13.05 -43.39 33.68
C SER A 198 -11.56 -43.04 33.75
N GLY A 199 -11.03 -42.94 34.97
CA GLY A 199 -9.64 -42.56 35.25
C GLY A 199 -8.62 -43.69 35.14
N ALA A 200 -7.36 -43.32 35.30
CA ALA A 200 -6.33 -44.09 36.00
C ALA A 200 -5.05 -43.25 36.17
N GLU A 201 -4.43 -43.40 37.34
CA GLU A 201 -3.28 -42.69 37.87
C GLU A 201 -1.95 -43.06 37.19
N SER A 202 -0.92 -42.20 37.30
CA SER A 202 0.41 -42.55 37.88
C SER A 202 1.53 -41.54 37.55
N ARG A 203 2.03 -40.90 38.61
CA ARG A 203 3.42 -40.52 38.98
C ARG A 203 4.52 -40.48 37.91
N GLY A 204 5.33 -39.41 37.97
CA GLY A 204 6.70 -39.37 37.46
C GLY A 204 7.35 -37.99 37.53
N ASP A 205 8.06 -37.72 38.62
CA ASP A 205 8.87 -36.54 38.92
C ASP A 205 10.23 -36.58 38.18
N ALA A 206 10.74 -35.46 37.65
CA ALA A 206 12.18 -35.21 37.44
C ALA A 206 12.49 -33.79 36.89
N ARG A 207 13.05 -32.98 37.79
CA ARG A 207 13.91 -31.80 37.55
C ARG A 207 15.20 -32.16 36.80
N THR A 208 15.68 -31.31 35.88
CA THR A 208 17.11 -31.15 35.54
C THR A 208 17.33 -29.79 34.84
N THR A 209 17.65 -28.71 35.57
CA THR A 209 18.96 -28.01 35.68
C THR A 209 19.65 -27.58 34.38
N LEU A 210 19.79 -26.25 34.23
CA LEU A 210 20.70 -25.51 33.35
C LEU A 210 22.14 -25.50 33.89
N PRO A 211 23.14 -25.21 33.04
CA PRO A 211 24.34 -24.50 33.47
C PRO A 211 24.67 -23.23 32.64
N ASP A 212 25.09 -22.19 33.35
CA ASP A 212 25.72 -20.95 32.87
C ASP A 212 27.19 -21.18 32.46
N ALA A 213 27.73 -20.34 31.55
CA ALA A 213 28.91 -19.46 31.79
C ALA A 213 29.55 -18.84 30.51
N ALA A 214 29.74 -17.51 30.60
CA ALA A 214 30.93 -16.69 30.28
C ALA A 214 31.49 -16.48 28.84
N GLY A 215 31.42 -15.20 28.39
CA GLY A 215 32.57 -14.30 28.16
C GLY A 215 33.46 -14.43 26.90
N SER A 216 33.47 -13.42 26.01
CA SER A 216 34.69 -12.99 25.30
C SER A 216 34.57 -11.56 24.71
N GLN A 217 35.65 -10.79 24.82
CA GLN A 217 35.85 -9.43 24.28
C GLN A 217 36.25 -9.46 22.79
N ARG A 218 35.96 -8.39 22.03
CA ARG A 218 36.51 -8.15 20.67
C ARG A 218 37.13 -6.75 20.55
N PRO A 219 38.21 -6.57 19.76
CA PRO A 219 38.94 -5.31 19.65
C PRO A 219 38.40 -4.38 18.56
N ALA A 220 38.66 -3.08 18.73
CA ALA A 220 38.28 -1.99 17.82
C ALA A 220 39.19 -1.89 16.60
N LEU A 221 38.63 -1.59 15.43
CA LEU A 221 39.35 -1.23 14.21
C LEU A 221 38.89 0.15 13.71
N SER A 222 39.88 0.93 13.31
CA SER A 222 39.90 2.37 13.04
C SER A 222 39.26 2.79 11.70
N ASP A 223 38.70 4.00 11.76
CA ASP A 223 37.92 4.78 10.80
C ASP A 223 38.65 5.21 9.49
N PRO A 224 38.06 5.01 8.30
CA PRO A 224 38.37 5.76 7.08
C PRO A 224 37.19 6.63 6.60
N GLY A 225 36.67 7.51 7.46
CA GLY A 225 35.44 8.28 7.27
C GLY A 225 35.54 9.59 6.48
N GLY A 226 36.61 9.83 5.72
CA GLY A 226 36.79 11.13 5.04
C GLY A 226 36.14 11.26 3.66
N VAL A 227 36.14 10.17 2.88
CA VAL A 227 35.89 10.27 1.41
C VAL A 227 34.52 9.73 1.02
N LEU A 228 34.02 8.72 1.73
CA LEU A 228 32.74 8.08 1.45
C LEU A 228 31.52 8.99 1.68
N PRO A 229 31.48 9.88 2.71
CA PRO A 229 30.34 10.77 2.92
C PRO A 229 30.17 11.78 1.78
N GLN A 230 31.29 12.25 1.20
CA GLN A 230 31.26 13.25 0.12
C GLN A 230 30.75 12.64 -1.19
N ILE A 231 31.20 11.43 -1.53
CA ILE A 231 30.69 10.69 -2.70
C ILE A 231 29.21 10.33 -2.53
N LEU A 232 28.79 9.96 -1.30
CA LEU A 232 27.38 9.70 -0.99
C LEU A 232 26.50 10.95 -1.14
N ASP A 233 27.01 12.12 -0.79
CA ASP A 233 26.25 13.37 -0.90
C ASP A 233 26.12 13.83 -2.37
N GLU A 234 27.18 13.71 -3.16
CA GLU A 234 27.15 13.94 -4.62
C GLU A 234 26.18 12.99 -5.34
N LEU A 235 26.14 11.72 -4.93
CA LEU A 235 25.19 10.76 -5.51
C LEU A 235 23.74 11.02 -5.08
N ARG A 236 23.51 11.60 -3.89
CA ARG A 236 22.16 11.95 -3.38
C ARG A 236 21.59 13.15 -4.11
N THR A 237 22.36 14.21 -4.30
CA THR A 237 21.91 15.42 -5.02
C THR A 237 21.59 15.09 -6.47
N ALA A 238 22.45 14.31 -7.15
CA ALA A 238 22.20 13.86 -8.52
C ALA A 238 20.91 13.01 -8.66
N ARG A 239 20.58 12.19 -7.66
CA ARG A 239 19.37 11.35 -7.67
C ARG A 239 18.08 12.14 -7.40
N LEU A 240 18.14 13.10 -6.48
CA LEU A 240 17.01 13.98 -6.19
C LEU A 240 16.66 14.86 -7.40
N GLU A 241 17.66 15.32 -8.16
CA GLU A 241 17.46 16.03 -9.43
C GLU A 241 16.93 15.13 -10.56
N ALA A 242 17.29 13.84 -10.56
CA ALA A 242 16.71 12.87 -11.51
C ALA A 242 15.23 12.59 -11.19
N GLN A 243 14.88 12.44 -9.92
CA GLN A 243 13.50 12.15 -9.50
C GLN A 243 12.56 13.36 -9.65
N ARG A 244 13.09 14.59 -9.57
CA ARG A 244 12.34 15.82 -9.87
C ARG A 244 12.07 16.02 -11.37
N ARG A 245 12.78 15.31 -12.25
CA ARG A 245 12.64 15.40 -13.72
C ARG A 245 11.50 14.56 -14.29
N ASP A 246 10.94 13.61 -13.53
CA ASP A 246 9.93 12.68 -14.06
C ASP A 246 8.48 13.23 -14.08
N PHE A 247 8.24 14.42 -13.53
CA PHE A 247 7.00 15.18 -13.75
C PHE A 247 7.33 16.55 -14.36
N SER A 248 7.99 16.54 -15.52
CA SER A 248 8.21 17.77 -16.28
C SER A 248 6.87 18.33 -16.77
N LEU A 249 6.60 19.60 -16.47
CA LEU A 249 5.49 20.38 -17.04
C LEU A 249 5.42 20.22 -18.57
N ALA A 250 6.57 20.02 -19.22
CA ALA A 250 6.67 19.78 -20.66
C ALA A 250 5.99 18.46 -21.09
N THR A 251 6.04 17.41 -20.28
CA THR A 251 5.37 16.13 -20.55
C THR A 251 3.86 16.27 -20.48
N LEU A 252 3.36 17.00 -19.48
CA LEU A 252 1.94 17.29 -19.34
C LEU A 252 1.42 18.17 -20.49
N VAL A 253 2.15 19.24 -20.82
CA VAL A 253 1.83 20.13 -21.94
C VAL A 253 1.88 19.37 -23.27
N GLY A 254 2.84 18.47 -23.46
CA GLY A 254 2.94 17.60 -24.63
C GLY A 254 1.72 16.68 -24.78
N ALA A 255 1.31 16.01 -23.69
CA ALA A 255 0.14 15.12 -23.68
C ALA A 255 -1.16 15.87 -23.99
N VAL A 256 -1.37 17.05 -23.40
CA VAL A 256 -2.54 17.89 -23.67
C VAL A 256 -2.55 18.34 -25.14
N THR A 257 -1.39 18.76 -25.67
CA THR A 257 -1.28 19.20 -27.07
C THR A 257 -1.57 18.07 -28.06
N GLN A 258 -1.13 16.83 -27.75
CA GLN A 258 -1.46 15.65 -28.56
C GLN A 258 -2.96 15.34 -28.57
N ALA A 259 -3.65 15.47 -27.44
CA ALA A 259 -5.10 15.27 -27.38
C ALA A 259 -5.85 16.25 -28.30
N PHE A 260 -5.48 17.54 -28.26
CA PHE A 260 -6.06 18.56 -29.15
C PHE A 260 -5.79 18.28 -30.63
N ALA A 261 -4.58 17.83 -30.99
CA ALA A 261 -4.25 17.49 -32.36
C ALA A 261 -5.09 16.33 -32.91
N VAL A 262 -5.33 15.28 -32.10
CA VAL A 262 -6.18 14.14 -32.48
C VAL A 262 -7.63 14.57 -32.67
N CYS A 263 -8.17 15.42 -31.79
CA CYS A 263 -9.52 15.98 -31.94
C CYS A 263 -9.64 16.83 -33.21
N ALA A 264 -8.65 17.67 -33.52
CA ALA A 264 -8.64 18.50 -34.73
C ALA A 264 -8.58 17.66 -36.02
N LEU A 265 -7.78 16.58 -36.02
CA LEU A 265 -7.73 15.64 -37.15
C LEU A 265 -9.04 14.89 -37.33
N GLY A 266 -9.65 14.38 -36.24
CA GLY A 266 -10.94 13.70 -36.29
C GLY A 266 -12.06 14.60 -36.82
N TRP A 267 -12.09 15.86 -36.38
CA TRP A 267 -13.07 16.83 -36.86
C TRP A 267 -12.82 17.24 -38.32
N GLY A 268 -11.56 17.41 -38.72
CA GLY A 268 -11.19 17.68 -40.11
C GLY A 268 -11.58 16.54 -41.05
N LEU A 269 -11.38 15.28 -40.63
CA LEU A 269 -11.75 14.10 -41.40
C LEU A 269 -13.27 13.94 -41.53
N TRP A 270 -14.01 14.17 -40.44
CA TRP A 270 -15.48 14.18 -40.45
C TRP A 270 -16.02 15.26 -41.40
N ALA A 271 -15.48 16.48 -41.33
CA ALA A 271 -15.86 17.56 -42.22
C ALA A 271 -15.51 17.24 -43.69
N ALA A 272 -14.33 16.67 -43.96
CA ALA A 272 -13.94 16.25 -45.31
C ALA A 272 -14.84 15.15 -45.88
N MET A 273 -15.33 14.25 -45.03
CA MET A 273 -16.33 13.24 -45.41
C MET A 273 -17.72 13.85 -45.64
N ASP A 274 -18.10 14.89 -44.88
CA ASP A 274 -19.33 15.66 -45.06
C ASP A 274 -19.31 16.54 -46.33
N VAL A 275 -18.12 16.92 -46.80
CA VAL A 275 -17.87 17.68 -48.05
C VAL A 275 -18.17 16.88 -49.33
N SER A 276 -18.46 15.58 -49.22
CA SER A 276 -18.98 14.80 -50.35
C SER A 276 -20.37 15.28 -50.85
N GLY A 277 -20.97 16.30 -50.20
CA GLY A 277 -22.16 17.01 -50.67
C GLY A 277 -21.99 18.54 -50.75
N LYS A 278 -21.60 19.06 -51.93
CA LYS A 278 -22.11 20.32 -52.53
C LYS A 278 -21.46 21.71 -52.23
N ASN A 279 -20.27 21.87 -51.63
CA ASN A 279 -19.73 23.25 -51.44
C ASN A 279 -18.24 23.48 -51.77
N PRO A 280 -17.89 24.29 -52.80
CA PRO A 280 -16.51 24.50 -53.24
C PRO A 280 -15.63 25.32 -52.26
N GLY A 281 -16.23 26.07 -51.32
CA GLY A 281 -15.47 26.74 -50.24
C GLY A 281 -14.95 25.77 -49.16
N ALA A 282 -15.49 24.56 -49.10
CA ALA A 282 -15.17 23.61 -48.04
C ALA A 282 -13.82 22.90 -48.22
N VAL A 283 -13.26 22.91 -49.43
CA VAL A 283 -11.92 22.38 -49.71
C VAL A 283 -10.85 23.27 -49.07
N ASN A 284 -10.98 24.59 -49.19
CA ASN A 284 -10.04 25.53 -48.57
C ASN A 284 -10.10 25.48 -47.04
N ASP A 285 -11.30 25.31 -46.48
CA ASP A 285 -11.49 25.12 -45.03
C ASP A 285 -10.86 23.79 -44.54
N ALA A 286 -11.04 22.70 -45.28
CA ALA A 286 -10.44 21.42 -44.96
C ALA A 286 -8.90 21.49 -45.01
N VAL A 287 -8.35 22.15 -46.03
CA VAL A 287 -6.89 22.36 -46.18
C VAL A 287 -6.35 23.22 -45.04
N MET A 288 -7.00 24.33 -44.67
CA MET A 288 -6.57 25.18 -43.56
C MET A 288 -6.61 24.44 -42.21
N ARG A 289 -7.59 23.54 -42.01
CA ARG A 289 -7.70 22.72 -40.79
C ARG A 289 -6.63 21.62 -40.71
N LEU A 290 -6.29 20.99 -41.84
CA LEU A 290 -5.16 20.06 -41.92
C LEU A 290 -3.82 20.74 -41.64
N LEU A 291 -3.62 21.96 -42.17
CA LEU A 291 -2.43 22.77 -41.89
C LEU A 291 -2.33 23.14 -40.40
N ALA A 292 -3.45 23.51 -39.76
CA ALA A 292 -3.47 23.78 -38.32
C ALA A 292 -3.09 22.53 -37.49
N ALA A 293 -3.61 21.35 -37.84
CA ALA A 293 -3.28 20.10 -37.16
C ALA A 293 -1.77 19.75 -37.27
N ILE A 294 -1.16 19.97 -38.45
CA ILE A 294 0.28 19.78 -38.67
C ILE A 294 1.08 20.75 -37.78
N VAL A 295 0.68 22.02 -37.69
CA VAL A 295 1.36 23.01 -36.82
C VAL A 295 1.29 22.60 -35.35
N PHE A 296 0.13 22.14 -34.86
CA PHE A 296 0.01 21.66 -33.48
C PHE A 296 0.86 20.41 -33.21
N GLN A 297 0.97 19.48 -34.17
CA GLN A 297 1.85 18.31 -34.06
C GLN A 297 3.34 18.70 -34.02
N LEU A 298 3.76 19.68 -34.84
CA LEU A 298 5.13 20.19 -34.81
C LEU A 298 5.44 20.91 -33.49
N MET A 299 4.49 21.65 -32.93
CA MET A 299 4.64 22.27 -31.61
C MET A 299 4.75 21.22 -30.48
N ALA A 300 3.91 20.17 -30.52
CA ALA A 300 3.98 19.06 -29.56
C ALA A 300 5.31 18.31 -29.63
N LEU A 301 5.80 18.03 -30.85
CA LEU A 301 7.10 17.39 -31.07
C LEU A 301 8.25 18.27 -30.56
N THR A 302 8.18 19.58 -30.77
CA THR A 302 9.18 20.54 -30.29
C THR A 302 9.20 20.59 -28.75
N ALA A 303 8.04 20.63 -28.10
CA ALA A 303 7.93 20.58 -26.64
C ALA A 303 8.45 19.25 -26.06
N PHE A 304 8.17 18.12 -26.74
CA PHE A 304 8.66 16.80 -26.35
C PHE A 304 10.20 16.68 -26.49
N VAL A 305 10.77 17.20 -27.58
CA VAL A 305 12.23 17.22 -27.81
C VAL A 305 12.91 18.19 -26.84
N ALA A 306 12.31 19.34 -26.55
CA ALA A 306 12.81 20.31 -25.58
C ALA A 306 12.77 19.79 -24.14
N GLY A 307 11.77 18.98 -23.78
CA GLY A 307 11.66 18.34 -22.47
C GLY A 307 12.61 17.15 -22.25
N ARG A 308 13.34 16.70 -23.29
CA ARG A 308 14.34 15.62 -23.21
C ARG A 308 15.79 16.12 -23.05
N ARG A 309 16.03 17.43 -23.11
CA ARG A 309 17.34 18.05 -22.81
C ARG A 309 17.41 18.48 -21.36
#